data_AF-A0A1J6ID45-F1
#
_entry.id   AF-A0A1J6ID45-F1
#
_cell.length_a   1.000
_cell.length_b   1.000
_cell.length_c   1.000
_cell.angle_alpha   90.00
_cell.angle_beta   90.00
_cell.angle_gamma   90.00
#
_symmetry.space_group_name_H-M   'P 1'
#
loop_
_entity.id
_entity.type
_entity.pdbx_description
1 polymer ?
#
loop_
_entity_poly.entity_id
_entity_poly.type
_entity_poly.pdbx_seq_one_letter_code
_entity_poly.pdbx_strand_id
1 'polypeptide(L)'
;MEKKEHGDTLPIQPTPAVDAAEADDHKQLQQSTRPRPKRFVKNQIPDSILNDAALNAAISLLPQNYNFEIHKCVWRVRTSGAKRVALQFPEGLLMYSLIISDILSTFTSAAHCFILGDVTYGACCVDDLSAAALSADLLIHFGHSCLVPIDSTTIPCLYIFVEISIDVYRLLHELKLNFNNTSTYDNIIMAGTIQFAGAIRAVKPELEKIGFKVLIPQAKPLSAGEVLGCTAPSVMNKFSDCESVVLVFVADGRFHLEAFMIANPGIKTYRYDPYVGKLFLEEYDHKGMKEERKRAIEKARMEAKNWGIVLGTLGRQGNPRILDRLEKKMAEKGMTWTVVLMSEISPTRIALFEDAVDAWIQIACPRLSIDWGDAFTKPLLTPFEAEIALGDLSGWWERKKAVNSDVCCNEALKCSKNESSGACDNGGEKVKEGVPVDYPMDYYAQDGGEWNSCYSKKPARLSQRISQSCNGNSAIKCSKC
;
A
#
# COMPACT_ATOMS: atom_id res chain seq x y z
N MET A 1 -78.24 13.70 -13.05
CA MET A 1 -79.11 14.13 -14.15
C MET A 1 -78.25 15.03 -15.02
N GLU A 2 -77.79 14.52 -16.17
CA GLU A 2 -78.39 14.83 -17.48
C GLU A 2 -78.42 16.35 -17.71
N LYS A 3 -77.90 16.94 -18.77
CA LYS A 3 -77.58 16.45 -20.12
C LYS A 3 -76.95 17.64 -20.89
N LYS A 4 -76.08 17.31 -21.84
CA LYS A 4 -76.03 17.74 -23.26
C LYS A 4 -75.90 19.23 -23.61
N GLU A 5 -74.85 19.59 -24.37
CA GLU A 5 -74.78 19.78 -25.86
C GLU A 5 -75.39 21.12 -26.28
N HIS A 6 -74.99 21.87 -27.30
CA HIS A 6 -74.02 21.81 -28.40
C HIS A 6 -74.02 23.23 -29.01
N GLY A 7 -73.05 23.58 -29.87
CA GLY A 7 -73.28 24.65 -30.85
C GLY A 7 -72.03 25.33 -31.40
N ASP A 8 -71.52 24.78 -32.51
CA ASP A 8 -70.52 25.36 -33.42
C ASP A 8 -70.91 26.75 -33.95
N THR A 9 -69.92 27.59 -34.28
CA THR A 9 -69.72 28.18 -35.63
C THR A 9 -68.52 29.13 -35.67
N LEU A 10 -67.60 28.89 -36.63
CA LEU A 10 -66.56 29.83 -37.08
C LEU A 10 -67.20 30.99 -37.87
N PRO A 11 -66.52 32.15 -38.00
CA PRO A 11 -65.99 32.48 -39.33
C PRO A 11 -64.70 33.33 -39.41
N ILE A 12 -63.89 33.01 -40.43
CA ILE A 12 -63.32 33.89 -41.47
C ILE A 12 -62.15 34.85 -41.13
N GLN A 13 -61.08 34.69 -41.92
CA GLN A 13 -59.86 35.51 -42.05
C GLN A 13 -60.10 36.88 -42.71
N PRO A 14 -59.12 37.78 -42.65
CA PRO A 14 -58.45 38.15 -43.90
C PRO A 14 -56.91 38.25 -43.82
N THR A 15 -56.26 37.72 -44.86
CA THR A 15 -54.86 37.93 -45.31
C THR A 15 -54.67 39.34 -45.92
N PRO A 16 -53.47 39.74 -46.43
CA PRO A 16 -52.07 39.37 -46.14
C PRO A 16 -51.15 40.61 -45.97
N ALA A 17 -49.91 40.42 -45.51
CA ALA A 17 -48.80 41.28 -45.94
C ALA A 17 -47.55 40.43 -46.15
N VAL A 18 -46.99 40.61 -47.34
CA VAL A 18 -45.87 39.91 -47.94
C VAL A 18 -44.60 40.56 -47.43
N ASP A 19 -43.63 39.78 -46.96
CA ASP A 19 -42.23 40.11 -47.16
C ASP A 19 -41.41 38.81 -47.27
N ALA A 20 -40.66 38.74 -48.36
CA ALA A 20 -39.79 37.64 -48.72
C ALA A 20 -38.39 37.90 -48.15
N ALA A 21 -37.76 36.88 -47.57
CA ALA A 21 -36.36 36.54 -47.86
C ALA A 21 -35.92 35.28 -47.10
N GLU A 22 -35.47 34.32 -47.91
CA GLU A 22 -34.36 33.40 -47.70
C GLU A 22 -34.50 32.24 -46.69
N ALA A 23 -34.53 31.06 -47.30
CA ALA A 23 -34.42 29.76 -46.69
C ALA A 23 -32.98 29.49 -46.20
N ASP A 24 -32.86 28.88 -45.03
CA ASP A 24 -31.70 28.05 -44.73
C ASP A 24 -32.15 26.75 -44.03
N ASP A 25 -31.74 25.64 -44.62
CA ASP A 25 -32.20 24.28 -44.35
C ASP A 25 -31.28 23.63 -43.33
N HIS A 26 -31.73 23.50 -42.08
CA HIS A 26 -31.04 22.71 -41.06
C HIS A 26 -31.97 21.69 -40.40
N LYS A 27 -32.00 20.49 -40.99
CA LYS A 27 -32.45 19.24 -40.37
C LYS A 27 -31.75 19.00 -39.03
N GLN A 28 -32.47 19.18 -37.92
CA GLN A 28 -32.04 18.68 -36.61
C GLN A 28 -32.27 17.17 -36.53
N LEU A 29 -31.17 16.42 -36.51
CA LEU A 29 -31.11 15.00 -36.17
C LEU A 29 -31.56 14.79 -34.72
N GLN A 30 -32.76 14.21 -34.53
CA GLN A 30 -33.22 13.73 -33.23
C GLN A 30 -32.33 12.57 -32.76
N GLN A 31 -31.47 12.85 -31.77
CA GLN A 31 -30.69 11.81 -31.09
C GLN A 31 -31.60 11.00 -30.17
N SER A 32 -31.90 9.76 -30.58
CA SER A 32 -32.56 8.77 -29.73
C SER A 32 -31.69 8.50 -28.49
N THR A 33 -32.15 8.92 -27.31
CA THR A 33 -31.50 8.61 -26.04
C THR A 33 -31.68 7.13 -25.70
N ARG A 34 -30.70 6.30 -26.06
CA ARG A 34 -30.63 4.93 -25.56
C ARG A 34 -30.58 4.96 -24.03
N PRO A 35 -31.43 4.19 -23.32
CA PRO A 35 -31.35 4.12 -21.86
C PRO A 35 -29.95 3.66 -21.46
N ARG A 36 -29.33 4.36 -20.50
CA ARG A 36 -28.07 3.91 -19.91
C ARG A 36 -28.28 2.47 -19.41
N PRO A 37 -27.42 1.51 -19.77
CA PRO A 37 -27.56 0.15 -19.26
C PRO A 37 -27.51 0.20 -17.73
N LYS A 38 -28.59 -0.27 -17.08
CA LYS A 38 -28.59 -0.44 -15.62
C LYS A 38 -27.45 -1.39 -15.30
N ARG A 39 -26.39 -0.85 -14.69
CA ARG A 39 -25.25 -1.63 -14.22
C ARG A 39 -25.77 -2.55 -13.12
N PHE A 40 -26.10 -3.79 -13.47
CA PHE A 40 -26.56 -4.79 -12.51
C PHE A 40 -25.38 -5.11 -11.59
N VAL A 41 -25.36 -4.53 -10.39
CA VAL A 41 -24.34 -4.82 -9.38
C VAL A 41 -24.72 -6.17 -8.77
N LYS A 42 -24.12 -7.24 -9.27
CA LYS A 42 -24.42 -8.64 -8.91
C LYS A 42 -24.24 -8.98 -7.41
N ASN A 43 -23.71 -8.05 -6.62
CA ASN A 43 -23.32 -8.23 -5.21
C ASN A 43 -23.93 -7.19 -4.25
N GLN A 44 -25.09 -6.59 -4.56
CA GLN A 44 -25.77 -5.76 -3.56
C GLN A 44 -26.29 -6.62 -2.41
N ILE A 45 -26.06 -6.16 -1.19
CA ILE A 45 -26.62 -6.76 0.02
C ILE A 45 -28.14 -6.55 -0.03
N PRO A 46 -28.97 -7.60 0.08
CA PRO A 46 -30.42 -7.45 0.03
C PRO A 46 -30.98 -6.57 1.15
N ASP A 47 -32.06 -5.84 0.86
CA ASP A 47 -32.79 -5.02 1.85
C ASP A 47 -33.28 -5.84 3.03
N SER A 48 -33.57 -7.13 2.83
CA SER A 48 -33.96 -8.06 3.89
C SER A 48 -32.85 -8.32 4.92
N ILE A 49 -31.58 -8.02 4.59
CA ILE A 49 -30.46 -8.07 5.53
C ILE A 49 -30.20 -6.68 6.10
N LEU A 50 -30.20 -5.65 5.25
CA LEU A 50 -29.92 -4.27 5.67
C LEU A 50 -30.93 -3.74 6.70
N ASN A 51 -32.22 -4.07 6.51
CA ASN A 51 -33.32 -3.57 7.34
C ASN A 51 -33.85 -4.62 8.34
N ASP A 52 -33.11 -5.71 8.58
CA ASP A 52 -33.46 -6.69 9.61
C ASP A 52 -33.29 -6.06 11.00
N ALA A 53 -34.41 -5.84 11.69
CA ALA A 53 -34.44 -5.16 12.98
C ALA A 53 -33.67 -5.92 14.07
N ALA A 54 -33.71 -7.26 14.07
CA ALA A 54 -33.02 -8.08 15.06
C ALA A 54 -31.51 -8.09 14.79
N LEU A 55 -31.10 -8.19 13.52
CA LEU A 55 -29.69 -8.09 13.15
C LEU A 55 -29.12 -6.72 13.51
N ASN A 56 -29.83 -5.63 13.18
CA ASN A 56 -29.40 -4.28 13.50
C ASN A 56 -29.32 -4.03 15.02
N ALA A 57 -30.24 -4.60 15.81
CA ALA A 57 -30.15 -4.54 17.26
C ALA A 57 -28.88 -5.25 17.78
N ALA A 58 -28.54 -6.43 17.25
CA ALA A 58 -27.32 -7.13 17.63
C ALA A 58 -26.04 -6.39 17.20
N ILE A 59 -26.03 -5.81 16.00
CA ILE A 59 -24.92 -4.98 15.51
C ILE A 59 -24.68 -3.76 16.41
N SER A 60 -25.73 -3.19 17.00
CA SER A 60 -25.60 -2.00 17.86
C SER A 60 -24.82 -2.23 19.16
N LEU A 61 -24.52 -3.48 19.51
CA LEU A 61 -23.61 -3.84 20.60
C LEU A 61 -22.13 -3.60 20.26
N LEU A 62 -21.79 -3.51 18.97
CA LEU A 62 -20.45 -3.17 18.50
C LEU A 62 -20.25 -1.64 18.53
N PRO A 63 -19.01 -1.17 18.70
CA PRO A 63 -18.75 0.27 18.74
C PRO A 63 -19.12 0.96 17.43
N GLN A 64 -19.96 1.98 17.50
CA GLN A 64 -20.55 2.65 16.33
C GLN A 64 -19.52 3.33 15.42
N ASN A 65 -18.37 3.72 15.96
CA ASN A 65 -17.31 4.35 15.19
C ASN A 65 -16.44 3.33 14.42
N TYR A 66 -16.62 2.02 14.60
CA TYR A 66 -15.91 0.97 13.87
C TYR A 66 -16.84 0.32 12.85
N ASN A 67 -16.44 0.33 11.58
CA ASN A 67 -17.20 -0.32 10.52
C ASN A 67 -16.76 -1.78 10.32
N PHE A 68 -17.41 -2.71 11.02
CA PHE A 68 -17.18 -4.15 10.85
C PHE A 68 -17.89 -4.75 9.61
N GLU A 69 -18.62 -3.96 8.82
CA GLU A 69 -19.38 -4.41 7.64
C GLU A 69 -20.18 -5.71 7.90
N ILE A 70 -20.87 -5.82 9.04
CA ILE A 70 -21.51 -7.08 9.48
C ILE A 70 -22.56 -7.59 8.48
N HIS A 71 -23.34 -6.68 7.87
CA HIS A 71 -24.30 -7.07 6.83
C HIS A 71 -23.63 -7.76 5.64
N LYS A 72 -22.42 -7.32 5.25
CA LYS A 72 -21.63 -7.95 4.18
C LYS A 72 -21.13 -9.31 4.61
N CYS A 73 -20.72 -9.47 5.87
CA CYS A 73 -20.30 -10.76 6.43
C CYS A 73 -21.47 -11.77 6.40
N VAL A 74 -22.64 -11.39 6.91
CA VAL A 74 -23.87 -12.21 6.90
C VAL A 74 -24.25 -12.59 5.46
N TRP A 75 -24.27 -11.61 4.55
CA TRP A 75 -24.58 -11.86 3.15
C TRP A 75 -23.58 -12.81 2.49
N ARG A 76 -22.28 -12.65 2.76
CA ARG A 76 -21.23 -13.52 2.21
C ARG A 76 -21.40 -14.96 2.67
N VAL A 77 -21.64 -15.19 3.96
CA VAL A 77 -21.86 -16.54 4.52
C VAL A 77 -23.12 -17.18 3.93
N ARG A 78 -24.22 -16.42 3.82
CA ARG A 78 -25.48 -16.93 3.22
C ARG A 78 -25.31 -17.29 1.75
N THR A 79 -24.64 -16.45 0.96
CA THR A 79 -24.47 -16.67 -0.49
C THR A 79 -23.45 -17.75 -0.83
N SER A 80 -22.40 -17.91 -0.03
CA SER A 80 -21.44 -19.00 -0.23
C SER A 80 -21.97 -20.34 0.29
N GLY A 81 -23.01 -20.33 1.12
CA GLY A 81 -23.50 -21.53 1.80
C GLY A 81 -22.53 -22.06 2.86
N ALA A 82 -21.58 -21.24 3.31
CA ALA A 82 -20.56 -21.64 4.28
C ALA A 82 -21.22 -22.12 5.59
N LYS A 83 -20.79 -23.28 6.07
CA LYS A 83 -21.22 -23.91 7.32
C LYS A 83 -20.17 -23.76 8.42
N ARG A 84 -18.90 -23.66 8.04
CA ARG A 84 -17.75 -23.56 8.93
C ARG A 84 -17.01 -22.26 8.60
N VAL A 85 -17.06 -21.28 9.50
CA VAL A 85 -16.49 -19.95 9.25
C VAL A 85 -15.35 -19.70 10.22
N ALA A 86 -14.15 -19.43 9.72
CA ALA A 86 -13.03 -18.97 10.54
C ALA A 86 -13.05 -17.44 10.62
N LEU A 87 -12.79 -16.89 11.79
CA LEU A 87 -12.74 -15.47 12.09
C LEU A 87 -11.36 -15.13 12.61
N GLN A 88 -10.69 -14.18 11.96
CA GLN A 88 -9.36 -13.71 12.36
C GLN A 88 -9.39 -12.22 12.65
N PHE A 89 -8.82 -11.82 13.77
CA PHE A 89 -8.79 -10.45 14.25
C PHE A 89 -7.38 -10.03 14.65
N PRO A 90 -6.98 -8.76 14.46
CA PRO A 90 -5.88 -8.18 15.20
C PRO A 90 -6.23 -8.11 16.70
N GLU A 91 -5.19 -8.03 17.53
CA GLU A 91 -5.29 -8.01 19.00
C GLU A 91 -6.38 -7.04 19.51
N GLY A 92 -6.35 -5.79 19.04
CA GLY A 92 -7.28 -4.74 19.46
C GLY A 92 -8.75 -4.95 19.04
N LEU A 93 -9.03 -5.89 18.14
CA LEU A 93 -10.38 -6.24 17.70
C LEU A 93 -10.83 -7.63 18.18
N LEU A 94 -9.93 -8.43 18.75
CA LEU A 94 -10.22 -9.79 19.20
C LEU A 94 -11.34 -9.82 20.26
N MET A 95 -11.46 -8.78 21.06
CA MET A 95 -12.53 -8.67 22.08
C MET A 95 -13.95 -8.63 21.48
N TYR A 96 -14.11 -8.28 20.20
CA TYR A 96 -15.40 -8.28 19.50
C TYR A 96 -15.74 -9.62 18.85
N SER A 97 -14.80 -10.58 18.87
CA SER A 97 -14.92 -11.84 18.15
C SER A 97 -16.13 -12.68 18.57
N LEU A 98 -16.45 -12.73 19.87
CA LEU A 98 -17.57 -13.51 20.40
C LEU A 98 -18.91 -12.95 19.93
N ILE A 99 -19.11 -11.62 20.02
CA ILE A 99 -20.35 -10.96 19.56
C ILE A 99 -20.52 -11.20 18.05
N ILE A 100 -19.45 -11.06 17.27
CA ILE A 100 -19.49 -11.27 15.81
C ILE A 100 -19.79 -12.75 15.50
N SER A 101 -19.20 -13.69 16.25
CA SER A 101 -19.47 -15.13 16.13
C SER A 101 -20.94 -15.46 16.42
N ASP A 102 -21.52 -14.87 17.47
CA ASP A 102 -22.93 -15.05 17.84
C ASP A 102 -23.87 -14.49 16.77
N ILE A 103 -23.54 -13.30 16.23
CA ILE A 103 -24.30 -12.71 15.12
C ILE A 103 -24.25 -13.65 13.90
N LEU A 104 -23.07 -14.11 13.49
CA LEU A 104 -22.97 -14.99 12.32
C LEU A 104 -23.69 -16.31 12.55
N SER A 105 -23.59 -16.91 13.73
CA SER A 105 -24.28 -18.16 14.06
C SER A 105 -25.80 -18.00 14.09
N THR A 106 -26.31 -16.87 14.58
CA THR A 106 -27.75 -16.59 14.70
C THR A 106 -28.38 -16.22 13.35
N PHE A 107 -27.72 -15.34 12.59
CA PHE A 107 -28.29 -14.74 11.39
C PHE A 107 -27.84 -15.41 10.10
N THR A 108 -27.10 -16.53 10.15
CA THR A 108 -26.69 -17.27 8.96
C THR A 108 -26.95 -18.77 9.12
N SER A 109 -26.48 -19.57 8.16
CA SER A 109 -26.54 -21.02 8.25
C SER A 109 -25.21 -21.65 8.69
N ALA A 110 -24.29 -20.84 9.23
CA ALA A 110 -23.03 -21.30 9.79
C ALA A 110 -23.32 -22.19 11.01
N ALA A 111 -22.91 -23.45 10.93
CA ALA A 111 -23.01 -24.42 12.02
C ALA A 111 -21.88 -24.23 13.04
N HIS A 112 -20.71 -23.75 12.59
CA HIS A 112 -19.56 -23.50 13.45
C HIS A 112 -18.84 -22.22 13.04
N CYS A 113 -18.50 -21.40 14.04
CA CYS A 113 -17.59 -20.27 13.92
C CYS A 113 -16.33 -20.56 14.74
N PHE A 114 -15.15 -20.50 14.10
CA PHE A 114 -13.85 -20.65 14.74
C PHE A 114 -13.23 -19.27 14.92
N ILE A 115 -12.84 -18.94 16.15
CA ILE A 115 -12.06 -17.73 16.41
C ILE A 115 -10.59 -18.15 16.39
N LEU A 116 -9.83 -17.65 15.42
CA LEU A 116 -8.40 -17.86 15.36
C LEU A 116 -7.75 -16.96 16.40
N GLY A 117 -7.21 -17.57 17.45
CA GLY A 117 -6.65 -16.88 18.61
C GLY A 117 -5.16 -16.54 18.50
N ASP A 118 -4.50 -16.90 17.39
CA ASP A 118 -3.10 -16.57 17.16
C ASP A 118 -2.92 -15.10 16.80
N VAL A 119 -1.72 -14.59 17.09
CA VAL A 119 -1.34 -13.19 16.88
C VAL A 119 -1.49 -12.79 15.41
N THR A 120 -2.16 -11.66 15.16
CA THR A 120 -2.33 -11.10 13.81
C THR A 120 -1.79 -9.67 13.77
N TYR A 121 -0.54 -9.51 13.35
CA TYR A 121 0.14 -8.21 13.31
C TYR A 121 -0.23 -7.32 12.11
N GLY A 122 -0.77 -7.90 11.03
CA GLY A 122 -0.93 -7.17 9.78
C GLY A 122 -1.61 -7.96 8.67
N ALA A 123 -1.79 -7.28 7.55
CA ALA A 123 -2.32 -7.79 6.28
C ALA A 123 -1.60 -9.04 5.74
N CYS A 124 -0.31 -9.17 6.05
CA CYS A 124 0.53 -10.30 5.67
C CYS A 124 0.31 -11.55 6.55
N CYS A 125 -0.45 -11.44 7.63
CA CYS A 125 -0.67 -12.51 8.61
C CYS A 125 -2.00 -13.24 8.38
N VAL A 126 -2.58 -13.21 7.17
CA VAL A 126 -3.80 -13.99 6.89
C VAL A 126 -3.54 -15.47 7.18
N ASP A 127 -4.36 -16.05 8.06
CA ASP A 127 -4.19 -17.44 8.49
C ASP A 127 -5.17 -18.37 7.79
N ASP A 128 -5.03 -18.44 6.47
CA ASP A 128 -5.82 -19.33 5.64
C ASP A 128 -5.41 -20.79 5.80
N LEU A 129 -4.17 -21.06 6.23
CA LEU A 129 -3.63 -22.40 6.43
C LEU A 129 -4.26 -23.10 7.64
N SER A 130 -4.35 -22.43 8.81
CA SER A 130 -5.04 -23.01 9.97
C SER A 130 -6.54 -23.14 9.71
N ALA A 131 -7.15 -22.15 9.04
CA ALA A 131 -8.55 -22.22 8.65
C ALA A 131 -8.83 -23.41 7.71
N ALA A 132 -7.92 -23.68 6.75
CA ALA A 132 -7.99 -24.87 5.90
C ALA A 132 -7.84 -26.18 6.71
N ALA A 133 -6.90 -26.23 7.66
CA ALA A 133 -6.71 -27.39 8.54
C ALA A 133 -7.95 -27.69 9.40
N LEU A 134 -8.69 -26.66 9.79
CA LEU A 134 -9.98 -26.77 10.47
C LEU A 134 -11.14 -27.11 9.52
N SER A 135 -10.88 -27.31 8.22
CA SER A 135 -11.91 -27.49 7.19
C SER A 135 -12.95 -26.37 7.23
N ALA A 136 -12.51 -25.12 7.39
CA ALA A 136 -13.39 -23.96 7.25
C ALA A 136 -13.72 -23.72 5.78
N ASP A 137 -14.97 -23.35 5.50
CA ASP A 137 -15.45 -23.04 4.16
C ASP A 137 -15.15 -21.58 3.76
N LEU A 138 -14.97 -20.72 4.77
CA LEU A 138 -14.74 -19.29 4.60
C LEU A 138 -13.90 -18.75 5.77
N LEU A 139 -12.84 -18.01 5.45
CA LEU A 139 -12.14 -17.14 6.40
C LEU A 139 -12.68 -15.71 6.27
N ILE A 140 -12.98 -15.06 7.40
CA ILE A 140 -13.22 -13.62 7.47
C ILE A 140 -12.08 -12.98 8.25
N HIS A 141 -11.28 -12.15 7.57
CA HIS A 141 -10.13 -11.46 8.12
C HIS A 141 -10.46 -9.98 8.36
N PHE A 142 -10.41 -9.54 9.62
CA PHE A 142 -10.75 -8.18 10.02
C PHE A 142 -9.50 -7.29 10.19
N GLY A 143 -9.68 -5.99 9.98
CA GLY A 143 -8.75 -4.93 10.40
C GLY A 143 -7.82 -4.42 9.29
N HIS A 144 -7.00 -5.28 8.71
CA HIS A 144 -5.95 -4.87 7.77
C HIS A 144 -6.39 -4.93 6.30
N SER A 145 -5.72 -4.13 5.45
CA SER A 145 -5.90 -4.17 4.00
C SER A 145 -5.43 -5.49 3.38
N CYS A 146 -5.87 -5.81 2.15
CA CYS A 146 -5.41 -7.03 1.47
C CYS A 146 -3.99 -6.84 0.91
N LEU A 147 -2.98 -7.44 1.52
CA LEU A 147 -1.68 -7.66 0.86
C LEU A 147 -1.67 -8.95 0.03
N VAL A 148 -2.28 -10.00 0.58
CA VAL A 148 -2.36 -11.31 -0.04
C VAL A 148 -3.61 -11.35 -0.94
N PRO A 149 -3.45 -11.57 -2.25
CA PRO A 149 -4.59 -11.72 -3.15
C PRO A 149 -5.44 -12.94 -2.76
N ILE A 150 -6.77 -12.86 -2.92
CA ILE A 150 -7.72 -13.93 -2.54
C ILE A 150 -7.47 -15.21 -3.37
N ASP A 151 -6.93 -15.08 -4.57
CA ASP A 151 -6.49 -16.18 -5.44
C ASP A 151 -5.19 -16.86 -4.97
N SER A 152 -4.50 -16.28 -3.98
CA SER A 152 -3.33 -16.88 -3.33
C SER A 152 -3.67 -17.61 -2.02
N THR A 153 -4.88 -17.44 -1.48
CA THR A 153 -5.34 -18.14 -0.28
C THR A 153 -5.83 -19.55 -0.61
N THR A 154 -5.65 -20.49 0.31
CA THR A 154 -6.02 -21.90 0.17
C THR A 154 -7.51 -22.15 0.30
N ILE A 155 -8.21 -21.27 1.03
CA ILE A 155 -9.66 -21.26 1.16
C ILE A 155 -10.22 -19.87 0.78
N PRO A 156 -11.52 -19.75 0.46
CA PRO A 156 -12.15 -18.46 0.24
C PRO A 156 -11.95 -17.52 1.44
N CYS A 157 -11.48 -16.30 1.17
CA CYS A 157 -11.26 -15.27 2.19
C CYS A 157 -12.13 -14.03 1.92
N LEU A 158 -12.73 -13.48 2.97
CA LEU A 158 -13.41 -12.19 2.98
C LEU A 158 -12.61 -11.22 3.86
N TYR A 159 -12.09 -10.16 3.27
CA TYR A 159 -11.42 -9.11 4.01
C TYR A 159 -12.38 -7.99 4.38
N ILE A 160 -12.32 -7.56 5.63
CA ILE A 160 -13.08 -6.44 6.20
C ILE A 160 -12.10 -5.41 6.73
N PHE A 161 -11.98 -4.29 6.03
CA PHE A 161 -11.13 -3.18 6.45
C PHE A 161 -11.93 -2.39 7.48
N VAL A 162 -11.65 -2.63 8.76
CA VAL A 162 -12.41 -2.01 9.84
C VAL A 162 -12.04 -0.54 9.89
N GLU A 163 -12.80 0.28 9.17
CA GLU A 163 -12.65 1.73 9.13
C GLU A 163 -13.12 2.32 10.46
N ILE A 164 -12.32 3.23 11.01
CA ILE A 164 -12.59 3.93 12.26
C ILE A 164 -12.93 5.38 11.93
N SER A 165 -14.16 5.76 12.22
CA SER A 165 -14.63 7.13 12.08
C SER A 165 -13.99 8.02 13.14
N ILE A 166 -13.41 9.14 12.71
CA ILE A 166 -12.76 10.15 13.56
C ILE A 166 -13.32 11.54 13.26
N ASP A 167 -13.09 12.50 14.15
CA ASP A 167 -13.52 13.88 13.94
C ASP A 167 -12.66 14.59 12.87
N VAL A 168 -13.17 14.58 11.64
CA VAL A 168 -12.55 15.25 10.49
C VAL A 168 -12.49 16.78 10.68
N TYR A 169 -13.47 17.38 11.38
CA TYR A 169 -13.47 18.81 11.65
C TYR A 169 -12.34 19.19 12.59
N ARG A 170 -12.10 18.38 13.62
CA ARG A 170 -10.97 18.57 14.54
C ARG A 170 -9.64 18.44 13.82
N LEU A 171 -9.47 17.44 12.94
CA LEU A 171 -8.27 17.30 12.11
C LEU A 171 -8.05 18.55 11.24
N LEU A 172 -9.07 19.00 10.51
CA LEU A 172 -8.98 20.21 9.69
C LEU A 172 -8.66 21.46 10.51
N HIS A 173 -9.23 21.59 11.71
CA HIS A 173 -8.94 22.69 12.61
C HIS A 173 -7.47 22.71 13.01
N GLU A 174 -6.90 21.58 13.43
CA GLU A 174 -5.48 21.49 13.80
C GLU A 174 -4.56 21.79 12.61
N LEU A 175 -4.90 21.31 11.41
CA LEU A 175 -4.14 21.63 10.20
C LEU A 175 -4.15 23.12 9.87
N LYS A 176 -5.31 23.76 9.94
CA LYS A 176 -5.45 25.21 9.70
C LYS A 176 -4.67 26.00 10.74
N LEU A 177 -4.80 25.66 12.01
CA LEU A 177 -4.16 26.38 13.10
C LEU A 177 -2.64 26.37 12.97
N ASN A 178 -2.06 25.25 12.55
CA ASN A 178 -0.61 25.06 12.50
C ASN A 178 0.03 25.47 11.17
N PHE A 179 -0.70 25.40 10.04
CA PHE A 179 -0.09 25.58 8.71
C PHE A 179 -0.65 26.76 7.90
N ASN A 180 -1.85 27.28 8.21
CA ASN A 180 -2.49 28.31 7.36
C ASN A 180 -1.82 29.70 7.43
N ASN A 181 -1.12 29.99 8.52
CA ASN A 181 -0.49 31.31 8.73
C ASN A 181 1.00 31.31 8.39
N THR A 182 1.55 30.19 7.91
CA THR A 182 2.96 30.06 7.58
C THR A 182 3.13 30.13 6.07
N SER A 183 3.83 31.14 5.55
CA SER A 183 4.30 31.17 4.15
C SER A 183 5.39 30.13 3.85
N THR A 184 5.54 29.14 4.74
CA THR A 184 6.58 28.12 4.74
C THR A 184 6.13 26.86 4.02
N TYR A 185 4.84 26.49 4.11
CA TYR A 185 4.35 25.21 3.59
C TYR A 185 3.25 25.42 2.56
N ASP A 186 3.53 25.09 1.30
CA ASP A 186 2.54 25.12 0.21
C ASP A 186 1.95 23.73 -0.08
N ASN A 187 2.67 22.68 0.32
CA ASN A 187 2.35 21.30 0.01
C ASN A 187 2.17 20.48 1.29
N ILE A 188 1.03 19.80 1.40
CA ILE A 188 0.73 18.87 2.50
C ILE A 188 0.65 17.47 1.93
N ILE A 189 1.48 16.57 2.45
CA ILE A 189 1.34 15.14 2.23
C ILE A 189 0.43 14.57 3.31
N MET A 190 -0.64 13.89 2.91
CA MET A 190 -1.55 13.21 3.82
C MET A 190 -1.39 11.70 3.67
N ALA A 191 -1.07 11.02 4.78
CA ALA A 191 -0.97 9.57 4.84
C ALA A 191 -1.44 9.03 6.21
N GLY A 192 -1.52 7.72 6.37
CA GLY A 192 -1.90 7.09 7.63
C GLY A 192 -2.09 5.58 7.51
N THR A 193 -2.71 4.97 8.51
CA THR A 193 -3.14 3.57 8.47
C THR A 193 -4.48 3.43 7.74
N ILE A 194 -4.78 2.22 7.24
CA ILE A 194 -6.01 1.95 6.49
C ILE A 194 -7.28 2.29 7.28
N GLN A 195 -7.24 2.16 8.61
CA GLN A 195 -8.36 2.43 9.51
C GLN A 195 -8.85 3.89 9.41
N PHE A 196 -7.99 4.85 9.07
CA PHE A 196 -8.33 6.27 8.97
C PHE A 196 -8.43 6.78 7.53
N ALA A 197 -8.50 5.86 6.55
CA ALA A 197 -8.43 6.22 5.13
C ALA A 197 -9.59 7.13 4.67
N GLY A 198 -10.79 7.00 5.23
CA GLY A 198 -11.90 7.91 4.94
C GLY A 198 -11.59 9.34 5.36
N ALA A 199 -11.06 9.55 6.57
CA ALA A 199 -10.70 10.88 7.06
C ALA A 199 -9.59 11.52 6.21
N ILE A 200 -8.55 10.75 5.86
CA ILE A 200 -7.45 11.20 4.98
C ILE A 200 -7.99 11.70 3.63
N ARG A 201 -8.97 11.00 3.05
CA ARG A 201 -9.59 11.41 1.78
C ARG A 201 -10.53 12.60 1.95
N ALA A 202 -11.26 12.66 3.06
CA ALA A 202 -12.23 13.71 3.34
C ALA A 202 -11.56 15.09 3.53
N VAL A 203 -10.35 15.15 4.10
CA VAL A 203 -9.67 16.43 4.34
C VAL A 203 -9.09 17.07 3.09
N LYS A 204 -8.73 16.27 2.07
CA LYS A 204 -8.08 16.76 0.85
C LYS A 204 -8.84 17.91 0.17
N PRO A 205 -10.13 17.78 -0.22
CA PRO A 205 -10.84 18.86 -0.89
C PRO A 205 -10.99 20.11 -0.02
N GLU A 206 -11.07 19.96 1.31
CA GLU A 206 -11.19 21.09 2.23
C GLU A 206 -9.87 21.87 2.36
N LEU A 207 -8.73 21.18 2.37
CA LEU A 207 -7.42 21.81 2.36
C LEU A 207 -7.12 22.49 1.02
N GLU A 208 -7.50 21.87 -0.10
CA GLU A 208 -7.33 22.45 -1.44
C GLU A 208 -8.13 23.75 -1.62
N LYS A 209 -9.33 23.85 -1.03
CA LYS A 209 -10.13 25.11 -1.03
C LYS A 209 -9.43 26.27 -0.33
N ILE A 210 -8.52 25.98 0.61
CA ILE A 210 -7.81 26.98 1.41
C ILE A 210 -6.49 27.38 0.74
N GLY A 211 -6.11 26.69 -0.35
CA GLY A 211 -4.94 27.02 -1.17
C GLY A 211 -3.78 26.03 -1.05
N PHE A 212 -3.89 24.99 -0.22
CA PHE A 212 -2.85 23.96 -0.12
C PHE A 212 -2.85 23.01 -1.31
N LYS A 213 -1.67 22.57 -1.74
CA LYS A 213 -1.53 21.44 -2.66
C LYS A 213 -1.43 20.14 -1.85
N VAL A 214 -2.41 19.25 -2.00
CA VAL A 214 -2.48 18.02 -1.19
C VAL A 214 -2.09 16.77 -1.97
N LEU A 215 -1.01 16.13 -1.54
CA LEU A 215 -0.58 14.83 -2.05
C LEU A 215 -1.05 13.70 -1.12
N ILE A 216 -1.81 12.75 -1.67
CA ILE A 216 -2.10 11.47 -1.02
C ILE A 216 -1.32 10.41 -1.81
N PRO A 217 -0.13 9.98 -1.35
CA PRO A 217 0.73 9.07 -2.11
C PRO A 217 0.22 7.62 -2.02
N GLN A 218 0.71 6.75 -2.92
CA GLN A 218 0.31 5.34 -2.95
C GLN A 218 1.52 4.48 -3.31
N ALA A 219 1.74 3.42 -2.54
CA ALA A 219 2.62 2.31 -2.88
C ALA A 219 1.75 1.10 -3.22
N LYS A 220 1.64 0.72 -4.50
CA LYS A 220 0.77 -0.40 -4.91
C LYS A 220 1.30 -1.71 -4.30
N PRO A 221 0.43 -2.62 -3.82
CA PRO A 221 -1.03 -2.65 -4.03
C PRO A 221 -1.86 -1.89 -2.97
N LEU A 222 -1.24 -1.18 -2.04
CA LEU A 222 -1.94 -0.47 -0.96
C LEU A 222 -2.87 0.61 -1.50
N SER A 223 -3.84 1.01 -0.68
CA SER A 223 -4.73 2.12 -1.00
C SER A 223 -3.98 3.45 -1.00
N ALA A 224 -4.47 4.45 -1.74
CA ALA A 224 -3.90 5.80 -1.66
C ALA A 224 -4.02 6.34 -0.23
N GLY A 225 -2.92 6.86 0.29
CA GLY A 225 -2.74 7.39 1.65
C GLY A 225 -2.33 6.34 2.68
N GLU A 226 -2.38 5.06 2.31
CA GLU A 226 -2.09 3.96 3.22
C GLU A 226 -0.58 3.66 3.29
N VAL A 227 -0.10 3.44 4.51
CA VAL A 227 1.29 3.02 4.78
C VAL A 227 1.29 1.82 5.72
N LEU A 228 2.12 0.83 5.39
CA LEU A 228 2.42 -0.32 6.24
C LEU A 228 3.79 -0.16 6.89
N GLY A 229 4.02 -0.83 8.03
CA GLY A 229 5.32 -0.81 8.69
C GLY A 229 6.46 -1.37 7.83
N CYS A 230 6.13 -2.15 6.81
CA CYS A 230 7.07 -2.74 5.85
C CYS A 230 6.96 -2.16 4.44
N THR A 231 6.02 -1.26 4.15
CA THR A 231 5.83 -0.72 2.79
C THR A 231 5.31 0.70 2.84
N ALA A 232 6.12 1.63 2.34
CA ALA A 232 5.82 3.05 2.30
C ALA A 232 6.15 3.65 0.92
N PRO A 233 5.37 4.61 0.42
CA PRO A 233 5.67 5.28 -0.84
C PRO A 233 6.87 6.21 -0.68
N SER A 234 7.72 6.29 -1.71
CA SER A 234 8.72 7.35 -1.83
C SER A 234 8.15 8.54 -2.60
N VAL A 235 8.28 9.73 -2.03
CA VAL A 235 7.74 10.98 -2.59
C VAL A 235 8.80 12.05 -2.82
N MET A 236 10.07 11.77 -2.50
CA MET A 236 11.18 12.72 -2.66
C MET A 236 11.30 13.25 -4.10
N ASN A 237 11.06 12.41 -5.10
CA ASN A 237 11.14 12.80 -6.51
C ASN A 237 9.94 13.64 -7.00
N LYS A 238 8.92 13.86 -6.16
CA LYS A 238 7.71 14.61 -6.52
C LYS A 238 7.79 16.09 -6.15
N PHE A 239 8.79 16.48 -5.37
CA PHE A 239 8.96 17.84 -4.89
C PHE A 239 10.36 18.33 -5.24
N SER A 240 10.44 19.52 -5.84
CA SER A 240 11.73 20.15 -6.17
C SER A 240 12.41 20.76 -4.93
N ASP A 241 11.60 21.16 -3.95
CA ASP A 241 12.03 21.71 -2.67
C ASP A 241 11.32 20.94 -1.55
N CYS A 242 12.09 20.32 -0.66
CA CYS A 242 11.55 19.56 0.47
C CYS A 242 11.23 20.45 1.68
N GLU A 243 11.75 21.69 1.73
CA GLU A 243 11.55 22.61 2.86
C GLU A 243 10.12 23.17 2.88
N SER A 244 9.49 23.29 1.70
CA SER A 244 8.10 23.75 1.53
C SER A 244 7.04 22.65 1.65
N VAL A 245 7.41 21.45 2.11
CA VAL A 245 6.54 20.27 2.19
C VAL A 245 6.48 19.77 3.63
N VAL A 246 5.28 19.44 4.09
CA VAL A 246 5.05 18.78 5.37
C VAL A 246 4.25 17.50 5.21
N LEU A 247 4.59 16.46 5.96
CA LEU A 247 3.79 15.26 6.11
C LEU A 247 2.89 15.37 7.33
N VAL A 248 1.61 15.07 7.15
CA VAL A 248 0.67 14.81 8.23
C VAL A 248 0.23 13.35 8.13
N PHE A 249 0.58 12.58 9.15
CA PHE A 249 0.28 11.18 9.27
C PHE A 249 -0.83 10.94 10.31
N VAL A 250 -1.98 10.42 9.88
CA VAL A 250 -3.11 10.15 10.78
C VAL A 250 -2.95 8.75 11.38
N ALA A 251 -2.55 8.70 12.66
CA ALA A 251 -2.40 7.47 13.44
C ALA A 251 -2.24 7.72 14.94
N ASP A 252 -2.59 6.72 15.74
CA ASP A 252 -2.37 6.64 17.19
C ASP A 252 -0.99 6.10 17.58
N GLY A 253 -0.25 5.51 16.64
CA GLY A 253 1.09 4.95 16.85
C GLY A 253 2.14 5.44 15.86
N ARG A 254 3.41 5.21 16.21
CA ARG A 254 4.58 5.63 15.39
C ARG A 254 5.04 4.57 14.39
N PHE A 255 4.76 3.29 14.62
CA PHE A 255 5.29 2.18 13.80
C PHE A 255 5.10 2.39 12.29
N HIS A 256 3.89 2.69 11.83
CA HIS A 256 3.61 2.92 10.42
C HIS A 256 4.21 4.22 9.88
N LEU A 257 4.22 5.27 10.71
CA LEU A 257 4.80 6.56 10.39
C LEU A 257 6.31 6.47 10.18
N GLU A 258 7.01 5.72 11.02
CA GLU A 258 8.45 5.49 10.91
C GLU A 258 8.82 4.87 9.57
N ALA A 259 8.01 3.97 9.02
CA ALA A 259 8.25 3.43 7.68
C ALA A 259 8.22 4.52 6.60
N PHE A 260 7.31 5.48 6.71
CA PHE A 260 7.28 6.63 5.81
C PHE A 260 8.50 7.53 6.00
N MET A 261 8.89 7.81 7.25
CA MET A 261 10.08 8.62 7.57
C MET A 261 11.33 7.96 7.00
N ILE A 262 11.55 6.65 7.22
CA ILE A 262 12.66 5.86 6.66
C ILE A 262 12.74 6.02 5.14
N ALA A 263 11.60 5.94 4.44
CA ALA A 263 11.53 6.04 2.99
C ALA A 263 11.73 7.47 2.44
N ASN A 264 11.52 8.50 3.28
CA ASN A 264 11.50 9.90 2.89
C ASN A 264 12.27 10.77 3.90
N PRO A 265 13.59 10.57 4.04
CA PRO A 265 14.39 11.35 4.99
C PRO A 265 14.37 12.84 4.63
N GLY A 266 14.22 13.70 5.63
CA GLY A 266 14.26 15.17 5.46
C GLY A 266 12.91 15.84 5.26
N ILE A 267 11.81 15.10 5.11
CA ILE A 267 10.46 15.69 5.14
C ILE A 267 10.03 15.90 6.59
N LYS A 268 9.66 17.14 6.92
CA LYS A 268 9.12 17.45 8.26
C LYS A 268 7.80 16.72 8.47
N THR A 269 7.70 15.99 9.57
CA THR A 269 6.66 14.99 9.77
C THR A 269 5.88 15.24 11.05
N TYR A 270 4.55 15.29 10.94
CA TYR A 270 3.65 15.39 12.07
C TYR A 270 2.72 14.18 12.14
N ARG A 271 2.58 13.59 13.33
CA ARG A 271 1.53 12.61 13.63
C ARG A 271 0.31 13.32 14.15
N TYR A 272 -0.83 13.14 13.52
CA TYR A 272 -2.12 13.48 14.10
C TYR A 272 -2.69 12.27 14.82
N ASP A 273 -2.81 12.38 16.14
CA ASP A 273 -3.48 11.38 16.95
C ASP A 273 -4.99 11.70 17.01
N PRO A 274 -5.85 10.85 16.43
CA PRO A 274 -7.28 11.15 16.36
C PRO A 274 -8.00 11.00 17.71
N TYR A 275 -7.41 10.30 18.68
CA TYR A 275 -8.00 10.13 20.01
C TYR A 275 -7.64 11.30 20.92
N VAL A 276 -6.42 11.82 20.81
CA VAL A 276 -5.97 13.01 21.54
C VAL A 276 -6.41 14.30 20.84
N GLY A 277 -6.61 14.26 19.52
CA GLY A 277 -7.00 15.40 18.69
C GLY A 277 -5.91 16.46 18.58
N LYS A 278 -4.64 16.04 18.49
CA LYS A 278 -3.44 16.91 18.44
C LYS A 278 -2.42 16.43 17.41
N LEU A 279 -1.63 17.38 16.92
CA LEU A 279 -0.44 17.13 16.11
C LEU A 279 0.81 17.01 16.99
N PHE A 280 1.64 16.02 16.69
CA PHE A 280 2.94 15.80 17.32
C PHE A 280 4.00 15.89 16.24
N LEU A 281 5.04 16.70 16.44
CA LEU A 281 6.23 16.66 15.59
C LEU A 281 6.99 15.37 15.89
N GLU A 282 7.27 14.60 14.84
CA GLU A 282 7.92 13.30 14.96
C GLU A 282 9.24 13.31 14.18
N GLU A 283 10.27 12.75 14.81
CA GLU A 283 11.60 12.61 14.23
C GLU A 283 12.02 11.14 14.22
N TYR A 284 12.91 10.79 13.29
CA TYR A 284 13.48 9.45 13.18
C TYR A 284 15.00 9.51 13.17
N ASP A 285 15.65 8.70 14.01
CA ASP A 285 17.11 8.60 14.03
C ASP A 285 17.62 7.75 12.86
N HIS A 286 17.64 8.36 11.68
CA HIS A 286 18.19 7.74 10.47
C HIS A 286 19.65 7.36 10.61
N LYS A 287 20.43 8.14 11.38
CA LYS A 287 21.86 7.91 11.53
C LYS A 287 22.09 6.68 12.39
N GLY A 288 21.49 6.64 13.58
CA GLY A 288 21.58 5.50 14.50
C GLY A 288 21.06 4.23 13.85
N MET A 289 19.89 4.27 13.20
CA MET A 289 19.36 3.10 12.48
C MET A 289 20.34 2.61 11.41
N LYS A 290 20.82 3.49 10.51
CA LYS A 290 21.74 3.09 9.43
C LYS A 290 23.08 2.59 9.96
N GLU A 291 23.61 3.19 11.02
CA GLU A 291 24.87 2.75 11.66
C GLU A 291 24.70 1.37 12.30
N GLU A 292 23.59 1.12 12.99
CA GLU A 292 23.28 -0.19 13.56
C GLU A 292 23.15 -1.26 12.47
N ARG A 293 22.34 -1.00 11.43
CA ARG A 293 22.16 -1.93 10.32
C ARG A 293 23.47 -2.19 9.58
N LYS A 294 24.29 -1.16 9.37
CA LYS A 294 25.63 -1.31 8.77
C LYS A 294 26.52 -2.24 9.61
N ARG A 295 26.59 -2.04 10.94
CA ARG A 295 27.39 -2.90 11.83
C ARG A 295 26.94 -4.36 11.76
N ALA A 296 25.63 -4.63 11.75
CA ALA A 296 25.11 -5.98 11.62
C ALA A 296 25.52 -6.65 10.30
N ILE A 297 25.46 -5.92 9.19
CA ILE A 297 25.87 -6.40 7.86
C ILE A 297 27.38 -6.68 7.82
N GLU A 298 28.19 -5.73 8.28
CA GLU A 298 29.65 -5.85 8.30
C GLU A 298 30.11 -7.02 9.18
N LYS A 299 29.50 -7.17 10.37
CA LYS A 299 29.75 -8.31 11.26
C LYS A 299 29.42 -9.63 10.59
N ALA A 300 28.24 -9.76 9.99
CA ALA A 300 27.85 -10.98 9.27
C ALA A 300 28.80 -11.28 8.09
N ARG A 301 29.19 -10.25 7.32
CA ARG A 301 30.12 -10.39 6.20
C ARG A 301 31.52 -10.86 6.61
N MET A 302 32.01 -10.41 7.77
CA MET A 302 33.37 -10.71 8.24
C MET A 302 33.47 -12.00 9.06
N GLU A 303 32.46 -12.29 9.87
CA GLU A 303 32.53 -13.35 10.89
C GLU A 303 31.76 -14.62 10.52
N ALA A 304 30.73 -14.53 9.67
CA ALA A 304 29.80 -15.64 9.49
C ALA A 304 30.33 -16.75 8.56
N LYS A 305 30.35 -17.98 9.08
CA LYS A 305 30.66 -19.21 8.33
C LYS A 305 29.42 -20.08 8.17
N ASN A 306 28.66 -20.22 9.25
CA ASN A 306 27.40 -20.96 9.32
C ASN A 306 26.24 -19.98 9.40
N TRP A 307 25.36 -20.01 8.39
CA TRP A 307 24.21 -19.11 8.32
C TRP A 307 22.91 -19.80 8.71
N GLY A 308 22.01 -19.06 9.34
CA GLY A 308 20.63 -19.47 9.56
C GLY A 308 19.69 -18.70 8.65
N ILE A 309 18.79 -19.39 7.95
CA ILE A 309 17.72 -18.73 7.18
C ILE A 309 16.40 -19.05 7.87
N VAL A 310 15.75 -18.03 8.43
CA VAL A 310 14.41 -18.16 8.98
C VAL A 310 13.38 -17.92 7.88
N LEU A 311 12.55 -18.92 7.57
CA LEU A 311 11.34 -18.73 6.76
C LEU A 311 10.15 -18.56 7.70
N GLY A 312 9.54 -17.37 7.67
CA GLY A 312 8.40 -17.03 8.51
C GLY A 312 7.15 -17.84 8.18
N THR A 313 6.55 -18.52 9.16
CA THR A 313 5.32 -19.31 8.98
C THR A 313 4.08 -18.65 9.57
N LEU A 314 4.19 -17.45 10.14
CA LEU A 314 3.03 -16.69 10.60
C LEU A 314 2.26 -16.13 9.41
N GLY A 315 1.07 -16.70 9.19
CA GLY A 315 0.24 -16.42 8.01
C GLY A 315 1.02 -16.57 6.71
N ARG A 316 1.27 -15.44 6.04
CA ARG A 316 1.85 -15.38 4.70
C ARG A 316 3.06 -14.44 4.62
N GLN A 317 3.75 -14.22 5.75
CA GLN A 317 4.95 -13.37 5.81
C GLN A 317 6.15 -13.97 5.08
N GLY A 318 6.35 -15.29 5.20
CA GLY A 318 7.42 -16.00 4.51
C GLY A 318 7.18 -16.10 3.01
N ASN A 319 8.26 -16.05 2.24
CA ASN A 319 8.21 -16.15 0.79
C ASN A 319 9.21 -17.21 0.29
N PRO A 320 8.73 -18.39 -0.13
CA PRO A 320 9.58 -19.45 -0.67
C PRO A 320 10.43 -19.02 -1.85
N ARG A 321 9.97 -18.07 -2.69
CA ARG A 321 10.76 -17.58 -3.84
C ARG A 321 12.02 -16.84 -3.38
N ILE A 322 11.95 -16.12 -2.26
CA ILE A 322 13.11 -15.45 -1.68
C ILE A 322 14.07 -16.48 -1.10
N LEU A 323 13.52 -17.52 -0.44
CA LEU A 323 14.31 -18.63 0.09
C LEU A 323 15.10 -19.33 -1.04
N ASP A 324 14.41 -19.81 -2.08
CA ASP A 324 15.03 -20.49 -3.22
C ASP A 324 16.18 -19.66 -3.84
N ARG A 325 15.96 -18.34 -3.93
CA ARG A 325 16.95 -17.39 -4.47
C ARG A 325 18.16 -17.23 -3.55
N LEU A 326 17.95 -17.13 -2.23
CA LEU A 326 19.03 -17.04 -1.25
C LEU A 326 19.83 -18.34 -1.21
N GLU A 327 19.18 -19.50 -1.14
CA GLU A 327 19.84 -20.80 -1.13
C GLU A 327 20.71 -20.98 -2.39
N LYS A 328 20.19 -20.62 -3.57
CA LYS A 328 20.96 -20.64 -4.80
C LYS A 328 22.23 -19.77 -4.72
N LYS A 329 22.09 -18.51 -4.26
CA LYS A 329 23.22 -17.58 -4.14
C LYS A 329 24.26 -18.04 -3.13
N MET A 330 23.82 -18.62 -2.02
CA MET A 330 24.70 -19.14 -0.98
C MET A 330 25.42 -20.40 -1.45
N ALA A 331 24.75 -21.28 -2.21
CA ALA A 331 25.36 -22.43 -2.88
C ALA A 331 26.46 -22.01 -3.86
N GLU A 332 26.18 -21.02 -4.72
CA GLU A 332 27.14 -20.48 -5.69
C GLU A 332 28.41 -19.91 -5.03
N LYS A 333 28.30 -19.46 -3.78
CA LYS A 333 29.40 -18.90 -2.97
C LYS A 333 30.05 -19.91 -2.03
N GLY A 334 29.61 -21.18 -2.03
CA GLY A 334 30.12 -22.22 -1.16
C GLY A 334 29.89 -21.95 0.33
N MET A 335 28.84 -21.22 0.67
CA MET A 335 28.47 -20.96 2.07
C MET A 335 27.74 -22.16 2.68
N THR A 336 27.74 -22.25 4.00
CA THR A 336 26.94 -23.25 4.72
C THR A 336 25.74 -22.56 5.36
N TRP A 337 24.55 -23.16 5.25
CA TRP A 337 23.34 -22.62 5.83
C TRP A 337 22.40 -23.71 6.34
N THR A 338 21.52 -23.34 7.28
CA THR A 338 20.41 -24.15 7.76
C THR A 338 19.11 -23.36 7.66
N VAL A 339 18.06 -23.97 7.11
CA VAL A 339 16.73 -23.36 7.03
C VAL A 339 15.92 -23.73 8.27
N VAL A 340 15.32 -22.74 8.92
CA VAL A 340 14.47 -22.90 10.11
C VAL A 340 13.10 -22.28 9.83
N LEU A 341 12.05 -23.06 10.01
CA LEU A 341 10.67 -22.56 9.92
C LEU A 341 10.23 -22.02 11.28
N MET A 342 9.80 -20.77 11.35
CA MET A 342 9.36 -20.15 12.62
C MET A 342 8.16 -19.23 12.39
N SER A 343 7.12 -19.39 13.21
CA SER A 343 5.96 -18.49 13.17
C SER A 343 6.35 -17.13 13.75
N GLU A 344 6.89 -17.14 14.95
CA GLU A 344 7.29 -15.96 15.69
C GLU A 344 8.79 -16.00 16.00
N ILE A 345 9.51 -14.97 15.53
CA ILE A 345 10.94 -14.80 15.74
C ILE A 345 11.13 -13.96 17.00
N SER A 346 11.86 -14.48 17.98
CA SER A 346 12.21 -13.76 19.20
C SER A 346 13.68 -13.95 19.56
N PRO A 347 14.30 -13.00 20.27
CA PRO A 347 15.69 -13.13 20.73
C PRO A 347 15.92 -14.41 21.52
N THR A 348 14.99 -14.77 22.41
CA THR A 348 15.06 -15.99 23.22
C THR A 348 15.07 -17.26 22.37
N ARG A 349 14.22 -17.36 21.33
CA ARG A 349 14.20 -18.54 20.47
C ARG A 349 15.45 -18.64 19.59
N ILE A 350 15.91 -17.51 19.05
CA ILE A 350 17.12 -17.47 18.21
C ILE A 350 18.38 -17.80 19.03
N ALA A 351 18.45 -17.36 20.28
CA ALA A 351 19.59 -17.64 21.15
C ALA A 351 19.83 -19.13 21.44
N LEU A 352 18.80 -19.99 21.30
CA LEU A 352 18.90 -21.45 21.53
C LEU A 352 19.80 -22.17 20.51
N PHE A 353 20.13 -21.53 19.39
CA PHE A 353 21.05 -22.08 18.40
C PHE A 353 22.52 -21.77 18.71
N GLU A 354 22.78 -20.94 19.73
CA GLU A 354 24.09 -20.66 20.28
C GLU A 354 25.14 -20.37 19.18
N ASP A 355 26.26 -21.11 19.18
CA ASP A 355 27.37 -20.95 18.22
C ASP A 355 27.22 -21.82 16.97
N ALA A 356 26.12 -22.55 16.80
CA ALA A 356 25.86 -23.28 15.56
C ALA A 356 25.51 -22.35 14.39
N VAL A 357 25.07 -21.12 14.67
CA VAL A 357 24.72 -20.10 13.68
C VAL A 357 25.41 -18.78 13.99
N ASP A 358 26.18 -18.28 13.04
CA ASP A 358 26.96 -17.04 13.19
C ASP A 358 26.16 -15.80 12.82
N ALA A 359 25.26 -15.92 11.84
CA ALA A 359 24.38 -14.84 11.37
C ALA A 359 23.07 -15.41 10.82
N TRP A 360 22.01 -14.62 10.97
CA TRP A 360 20.65 -14.97 10.58
C TRP A 360 20.15 -14.08 9.44
N ILE A 361 19.44 -14.69 8.50
CA ILE A 361 18.64 -14.01 7.49
C ILE A 361 17.19 -14.35 7.78
N GLN A 362 16.32 -13.35 7.97
CA GLN A 362 14.89 -13.59 8.18
C GLN A 362 14.07 -13.20 6.95
N ILE A 363 13.26 -14.15 6.48
CA ILE A 363 12.26 -13.99 5.44
C ILE A 363 10.89 -13.97 6.14
N ALA A 364 10.62 -12.87 6.84
CA ALA A 364 9.37 -12.64 7.57
C ALA A 364 9.06 -11.13 7.61
N CYS A 365 8.71 -10.57 8.76
CA CYS A 365 8.51 -9.13 8.94
C CYS A 365 9.86 -8.38 8.95
N PRO A 366 10.12 -7.43 8.02
CA PRO A 366 11.40 -6.70 7.97
C PRO A 366 11.68 -5.85 9.21
N ARG A 367 10.63 -5.43 9.92
CA ARG A 367 10.75 -4.62 11.14
C ARG A 367 11.40 -5.36 12.31
N LEU A 368 11.43 -6.69 12.29
CA LEU A 368 12.18 -7.49 13.27
C LEU A 368 13.69 -7.19 13.20
N SER A 369 14.23 -7.05 12.00
CA SER A 369 15.64 -6.68 11.81
C SER A 369 15.86 -5.19 12.06
N ILE A 370 14.96 -4.33 11.56
CA ILE A 370 15.13 -2.87 11.60
C ILE A 370 15.01 -2.33 13.03
N ASP A 371 13.99 -2.75 13.78
CA ASP A 371 13.67 -2.17 15.09
C ASP A 371 14.25 -2.96 16.26
N TRP A 372 14.40 -4.28 16.08
CA TRP A 372 14.77 -5.20 17.17
C TRP A 372 16.08 -5.94 16.90
N GLY A 373 16.80 -5.59 15.83
CA GLY A 373 17.98 -6.33 15.39
C GLY A 373 19.12 -6.35 16.42
N ASP A 374 19.22 -5.34 17.27
CA ASP A 374 20.19 -5.19 18.36
C ASP A 374 19.85 -6.05 19.59
N ALA A 375 18.59 -6.46 19.74
CA ALA A 375 18.17 -7.40 20.78
C ALA A 375 18.68 -8.83 20.52
N PHE A 376 19.13 -9.14 19.30
CA PHE A 376 19.71 -10.43 18.94
C PHE A 376 21.22 -10.43 19.15
N THR A 377 21.74 -11.49 19.80
CA THR A 377 23.18 -11.63 20.07
C THR A 377 24.02 -11.83 18.80
N LYS A 378 23.45 -12.50 17.82
CA LYS A 378 24.00 -12.71 16.47
C LYS A 378 23.24 -11.81 15.47
N PRO A 379 23.89 -11.31 14.39
CA PRO A 379 23.23 -10.44 13.43
C PRO A 379 21.95 -11.06 12.84
N LEU A 380 20.85 -10.32 12.86
CA LEU A 380 19.59 -10.69 12.20
C LEU A 380 19.32 -9.74 11.03
N LEU A 381 19.50 -10.22 9.81
CA LEU A 381 19.44 -9.44 8.57
C LEU A 381 18.10 -9.62 7.83
N THR A 382 17.63 -8.57 7.17
CA THR A 382 16.60 -8.68 6.15
C THR A 382 17.17 -9.32 4.87
N PRO A 383 16.34 -9.76 3.91
CA PRO A 383 16.85 -10.29 2.65
C PRO A 383 17.65 -9.26 1.85
N PHE A 384 17.29 -7.97 1.92
CA PHE A 384 18.05 -6.89 1.29
C PHE A 384 19.46 -6.77 1.88
N GLU A 385 19.55 -6.78 3.21
CA GLU A 385 20.81 -6.68 3.93
C GLU A 385 21.69 -7.91 3.73
N ALA A 386 21.08 -9.09 3.64
CA ALA A 386 21.77 -10.32 3.29
C ALA A 386 22.41 -10.23 1.91
N GLU A 387 21.72 -9.68 0.91
CA GLU A 387 22.32 -9.47 -0.42
C GLU A 387 23.53 -8.54 -0.37
N ILE A 388 23.56 -7.56 0.54
CA ILE A 388 24.75 -6.73 0.78
C ILE A 388 25.85 -7.54 1.48
N ALA A 389 25.52 -8.26 2.55
CA ALA A 389 26.48 -9.05 3.33
C ALA A 389 27.16 -10.13 2.48
N LEU A 390 26.39 -10.76 1.58
CA LEU A 390 26.86 -11.76 0.63
C LEU A 390 27.65 -11.14 -0.54
N GLY A 391 27.64 -9.81 -0.71
CA GLY A 391 28.36 -9.10 -1.78
C GLY A 391 27.66 -9.04 -3.13
N ASP A 392 26.35 -9.31 -3.20
CA ASP A 392 25.55 -9.15 -4.42
C ASP A 392 25.11 -7.70 -4.66
N LEU A 393 24.98 -6.93 -3.59
CA LEU A 393 24.67 -5.50 -3.61
C LEU A 393 25.76 -4.73 -2.89
N SER A 394 26.10 -3.54 -3.40
CA SER A 394 26.96 -2.61 -2.67
C SER A 394 26.23 -2.02 -1.47
N GLY A 395 26.93 -1.89 -0.35
CA GLY A 395 26.38 -1.22 0.82
C GLY A 395 26.01 0.22 0.50
N TRP A 396 24.94 0.75 1.12
CA TRP A 396 24.54 2.13 0.86
C TRP A 396 25.61 3.16 1.23
N TRP A 397 26.50 2.81 2.16
CA TRP A 397 27.68 3.60 2.54
C TRP A 397 28.85 3.51 1.55
N GLU A 398 28.83 2.55 0.62
CA GLU A 398 29.88 2.35 -0.39
C GLU A 398 29.55 3.05 -1.71
N ARG A 399 28.27 3.39 -1.93
CA ARG A 399 27.80 4.09 -3.13
C ARG A 399 28.34 5.52 -3.11
N LYS A 400 29.11 5.91 -4.14
CA LYS A 400 29.50 7.31 -4.33
C LYS A 400 28.21 8.13 -4.50
N LYS A 401 28.06 9.21 -3.72
CA LYS A 401 27.04 10.22 -4.03
C LYS A 401 27.28 10.65 -5.47
N ALA A 402 26.31 10.43 -6.36
CA ALA A 402 26.33 11.07 -7.65
C ALA A 402 26.33 12.56 -7.37
N VAL A 403 27.50 13.19 -7.52
CA VAL A 403 27.62 14.63 -7.50
C VAL A 403 26.80 15.09 -8.69
N ASN A 404 25.67 15.76 -8.44
CA ASN A 404 25.08 16.62 -9.45
C ASN A 404 26.19 17.57 -9.84
N SER A 405 26.77 17.37 -11.02
CA SER A 405 27.65 18.35 -11.62
C SER A 405 26.78 19.58 -11.90
N ASP A 406 26.84 20.54 -10.99
CA ASP A 406 26.59 21.94 -11.28
C ASP A 406 27.53 22.34 -12.42
N VAL A 407 27.11 22.09 -13.65
CA VAL A 407 27.66 22.76 -14.82
C VAL A 407 26.97 24.12 -14.87
N CYS A 408 27.37 24.98 -13.94
CA CYS A 408 27.10 26.41 -14.02
C CYS A 408 28.06 26.96 -15.08
N CYS A 409 27.65 26.90 -16.35
CA CYS A 409 28.31 27.64 -17.42
C CYS A 409 28.06 29.13 -17.19
N ASN A 410 28.99 29.79 -16.51
CA ASN A 410 29.24 31.20 -16.74
C ASN A 410 29.91 31.33 -18.12
N GLU A 411 29.17 31.77 -19.13
CA GLU A 411 29.55 32.90 -19.96
C GLU A 411 28.43 33.27 -20.95
N ALA A 412 28.24 34.57 -21.09
CA ALA A 412 27.16 35.22 -21.81
C ALA A 412 27.23 35.01 -23.32
N LEU A 413 26.09 34.74 -23.97
CA LEU A 413 25.79 35.26 -25.32
C LEU A 413 24.29 35.15 -25.65
N LYS A 414 23.74 36.28 -26.09
CA LYS A 414 22.36 36.50 -26.53
C LYS A 414 22.00 35.65 -27.76
N CYS A 415 20.77 35.13 -27.83
CA CYS A 415 19.96 35.28 -29.04
C CYS A 415 18.47 35.02 -28.80
N SER A 416 17.68 35.62 -29.67
CA SER A 416 16.30 36.06 -29.49
C SER A 416 15.29 35.14 -30.20
N LYS A 417 14.03 35.17 -29.72
CA LYS A 417 12.75 35.09 -30.48
C LYS A 417 12.57 34.01 -31.57
N ASN A 418 11.59 33.10 -31.42
CA ASN A 418 10.24 33.20 -32.02
C ASN A 418 9.40 31.90 -31.95
N GLU A 419 8.09 32.16 -31.99
CA GLU A 419 6.83 31.40 -32.02
C GLU A 419 6.68 30.01 -32.72
N SER A 420 5.70 29.27 -32.15
CA SER A 420 4.58 28.56 -32.81
C SER A 420 4.55 27.02 -32.86
N SER A 421 3.49 26.50 -32.20
CA SER A 421 2.54 25.43 -32.57
C SER A 421 3.00 24.12 -33.24
N GLY A 422 2.53 23.01 -32.67
CA GLY A 422 2.32 21.77 -33.43
C GLY A 422 2.20 20.54 -32.55
N ALA A 423 0.98 20.07 -32.33
CA ALA A 423 0.66 18.82 -31.64
C ALA A 423 1.15 17.59 -32.42
N CYS A 424 1.73 16.59 -31.73
CA CYS A 424 1.31 15.18 -31.88
C CYS A 424 2.01 14.22 -30.90
N ASP A 425 1.23 13.19 -30.63
CA ASP A 425 1.30 12.02 -29.76
C ASP A 425 2.58 11.15 -29.74
N ASN A 426 2.61 10.28 -28.71
CA ASN A 426 3.38 9.05 -28.51
C ASN A 426 4.88 9.10 -28.17
N GLY A 427 5.22 8.39 -27.08
CA GLY A 427 6.47 7.61 -27.03
C GLY A 427 7.20 7.58 -25.70
N GLY A 428 6.86 6.59 -24.88
CA GLY A 428 7.80 5.95 -23.94
C GLY A 428 8.39 6.83 -22.84
N GLU A 429 7.79 6.80 -21.66
CA GLU A 429 8.52 7.11 -20.44
C GLU A 429 9.67 6.10 -20.29
N LYS A 430 10.85 6.49 -20.78
CA LYS A 430 12.11 5.94 -20.33
C LYS A 430 12.12 6.10 -18.81
N VAL A 431 12.02 4.96 -18.12
CA VAL A 431 12.28 4.84 -16.69
C VAL A 431 13.68 5.41 -16.47
N LYS A 432 13.75 6.67 -16.02
CA LYS A 432 14.98 7.22 -15.48
C LYS A 432 15.37 6.31 -14.32
N GLU A 433 16.60 5.79 -14.38
CA GLU A 433 17.18 5.01 -13.28
C GLU A 433 16.91 5.74 -11.97
N GLY A 434 16.16 5.06 -11.10
CA GLY A 434 15.68 5.66 -9.85
C GLY A 434 16.86 6.14 -9.03
N VAL A 435 16.67 7.29 -8.39
CA VAL A 435 17.52 7.73 -7.27
C VAL A 435 17.78 6.52 -6.38
N PRO A 436 19.04 6.17 -6.06
CA PRO A 436 19.34 5.00 -5.26
C PRO A 436 18.63 5.14 -3.91
N VAL A 437 17.63 4.30 -3.65
CA VAL A 437 16.99 4.26 -2.34
C VAL A 437 18.06 3.77 -1.35
N ASP A 438 18.36 4.60 -0.35
CA ASP A 438 19.40 4.33 0.64
C ASP A 438 19.08 3.07 1.45
N TYR A 439 17.83 2.95 1.90
CA TYR A 439 17.34 1.80 2.64
C TYR A 439 15.86 1.54 2.25
N PRO A 440 15.51 0.36 1.74
CA PRO A 440 14.20 0.13 1.13
C PRO A 440 13.09 -0.07 2.16
N MET A 441 11.93 0.55 1.90
CA MET A 441 10.65 0.25 2.56
C MET A 441 9.62 -0.16 1.49
N ASP A 442 10.01 -1.10 0.62
CA ASP A 442 9.27 -1.52 -0.57
C ASP A 442 8.93 -3.02 -0.57
N TYR A 443 8.90 -3.64 0.63
CA TYR A 443 8.81 -5.09 0.80
C TYR A 443 7.55 -5.74 0.22
N TYR A 444 6.45 -5.02 0.04
CA TYR A 444 5.28 -5.49 -0.70
C TYR A 444 4.93 -4.60 -1.90
N ALA A 445 5.79 -3.62 -2.22
CA ALA A 445 5.56 -2.71 -3.32
C ALA A 445 5.65 -3.47 -4.66
N GLN A 446 4.73 -3.19 -5.58
CA GLN A 446 4.69 -3.82 -6.91
C GLN A 446 5.97 -3.59 -7.72
N ASP A 447 6.59 -2.43 -7.54
CA ASP A 447 7.80 -1.96 -8.21
C ASP A 447 9.08 -2.14 -7.37
N GLY A 448 8.98 -2.78 -6.21
CA GLY A 448 10.11 -2.96 -5.29
C GLY A 448 11.20 -3.91 -5.78
N GLY A 449 12.30 -3.96 -5.05
CA GLY A 449 13.49 -4.76 -5.38
C GLY A 449 13.28 -6.27 -5.31
N GLU A 450 14.27 -7.04 -5.77
CA GLU A 450 14.18 -8.52 -5.83
C GLU A 450 14.09 -9.19 -4.45
N TRP A 451 14.39 -8.45 -3.39
CA TRP A 451 14.22 -8.83 -1.98
C TRP A 451 12.78 -8.74 -1.47
N ASN A 452 11.83 -8.26 -2.28
CA ASN A 452 10.47 -8.00 -1.84
C ASN A 452 9.55 -9.23 -1.92
N SER A 453 8.52 -9.24 -1.07
CA SER A 453 7.48 -10.28 -0.94
C SER A 453 6.18 -9.92 -1.67
N CYS A 454 6.26 -9.12 -2.75
CA CYS A 454 5.06 -8.76 -3.50
C CYS A 454 4.45 -10.00 -4.20
N TYR A 455 3.13 -10.16 -4.07
CA TYR A 455 2.38 -11.24 -4.72
C TYR A 455 2.17 -10.99 -6.23
N SER A 456 2.26 -9.74 -6.67
CA SER A 456 2.09 -9.39 -8.08
C SER A 456 3.26 -9.93 -8.91
N LYS A 457 2.97 -10.50 -10.08
CA LYS A 457 4.03 -10.89 -11.02
C LYS A 457 4.77 -9.63 -11.47
N LYS A 458 6.08 -9.57 -11.21
CA LYS A 458 6.92 -8.54 -11.81
C LYS A 458 7.00 -8.77 -13.32
N PRO A 459 6.83 -7.73 -14.17
CA PRO A 459 7.22 -7.86 -15.56
C PRO A 459 8.72 -8.17 -15.60
N ALA A 460 9.12 -9.16 -16.41
CA ALA A 460 10.52 -9.59 -16.50
C ALA A 460 11.40 -8.38 -16.85
N ARG A 461 12.25 -7.94 -15.92
CA ARG A 461 13.28 -6.94 -16.21
C ARG A 461 14.37 -7.62 -17.02
N LEU A 462 14.59 -7.15 -18.25
CA LEU A 462 15.76 -7.53 -19.04
C LEU A 462 17.01 -7.07 -18.30
N SER A 463 17.72 -8.00 -17.67
CA SER A 463 19.05 -7.74 -17.12
C SER A 463 19.99 -7.43 -18.28
N GLN A 464 20.29 -6.15 -18.54
CA GLN A 464 21.43 -5.80 -19.38
C GLN A 464 22.69 -6.17 -18.61
N ARG A 465 23.28 -7.31 -18.98
CA ARG A 465 24.65 -7.65 -18.59
C ARG A 465 25.55 -6.51 -19.05
N ILE A 466 26.20 -5.84 -18.10
CA ILE A 466 27.34 -4.97 -18.41
C ILE A 466 28.46 -5.92 -18.85
N SER A 467 28.56 -6.17 -20.15
CA SER A 467 29.77 -6.75 -20.73
C SER A 467 30.81 -5.65 -20.77
N GLN A 468 31.77 -5.69 -19.85
CA GLN A 468 33.04 -4.97 -20.03
C GLN A 468 33.75 -5.58 -21.24
N SER A 469 33.62 -4.96 -22.41
CA SER A 469 34.49 -5.27 -23.55
C SER A 469 35.77 -4.44 -23.42
N CYS A 470 36.86 -5.08 -23.01
CA CYS A 470 38.20 -4.53 -23.15
C CYS A 470 38.54 -4.40 -24.64
N ASN A 471 38.54 -3.17 -25.16
CA ASN A 471 39.13 -2.87 -26.47
C ASN A 471 40.66 -2.80 -26.32
N GLY A 472 41.30 -3.96 -26.47
CA GLY A 472 42.74 -4.06 -26.76
C GLY A 472 42.93 -4.26 -28.26
N ASN A 473 43.14 -3.17 -28.99
CA ASN A 473 43.53 -3.21 -30.40
C ASN A 473 45.02 -3.55 -30.50
N SER A 474 45.36 -4.78 -30.88
CA SER A 474 46.63 -5.07 -31.56
C SER A 474 46.45 -6.23 -32.53
N ALA A 475 46.34 -5.87 -33.80
CA ALA A 475 46.29 -6.79 -34.91
C ALA A 475 47.65 -7.48 -35.08
N ILE A 476 47.69 -8.81 -34.99
CA ILE A 476 48.74 -9.62 -35.60
C ILE A 476 48.07 -10.70 -36.44
N LYS A 477 48.29 -10.60 -37.76
CA LYS A 477 47.98 -11.61 -38.77
C LYS A 477 48.73 -12.90 -38.46
N CYS A 478 48.08 -14.05 -38.54
CA CYS A 478 48.69 -15.21 -39.19
C CYS A 478 47.65 -16.20 -39.72
N SER A 479 48.01 -16.78 -40.84
CA SER A 479 47.28 -17.63 -41.78
C SER A 479 47.22 -19.11 -41.37
N LYS A 480 46.17 -19.79 -41.86
CA LYS A 480 46.09 -21.22 -42.25
C LYS A 480 46.99 -22.23 -41.50
N CYS A 481 46.38 -23.11 -40.72
CA CYS A 481 46.30 -24.56 -40.94
C CYS A 481 45.15 -25.13 -40.10
#